data_AF-A0A427BRU8-F1
#
_entry.id   AF-A0A427BRU8-F1
#
_cell.length_a   1.000
_cell.length_b   1.000
_cell.length_c   1.000
_cell.angle_alpha   90.00
_cell.angle_beta   90.00
_cell.angle_gamma   90.00
#
_symmetry.space_group_name_H-M   'P 1'
#
loop_
_entity.id
_entity.type
_entity.pdbx_description
1 polymer ?
#
loop_
_entity_poly.entity_id
_entity_poly.type
_entity_poly.pdbx_seq_one_letter_code
_entity_poly.pdbx_strand_id
1 'polypeptide(L)'
;MKKIALMSFAAILMMSCGDSKKDESTQPEIDYSTAPSEDAETSTATPATNNHIVLKASDDMRYDKTEFTVKAGEEVTLILMNAGEMSKEAMGHNFILLKPGSDASAFANTAASAKATDYIPTELQSEIIAHTKLLGGKENDQIKFTLEEGTYDFLCSFPGHFATMNGKIKAVK
;
A
#
# COMPACT_ATOMS: atom_id res chain seq x y z
N MET A 1 -75.74 -11.97 18.25
CA MET A 1 -75.85 -11.91 16.77
C MET A 1 -74.50 -12.23 16.15
N LYS A 2 -74.49 -13.09 15.11
CA LYS A 2 -73.37 -13.46 14.20
C LYS A 2 -72.27 -14.34 14.84
N LYS A 3 -72.44 -15.67 14.83
CA LYS A 3 -72.20 -16.71 13.79
C LYS A 3 -70.78 -17.29 13.88
N ILE A 4 -70.75 -18.57 14.26
CA ILE A 4 -69.63 -19.52 14.24
C ILE A 4 -69.33 -19.92 12.78
N ALA A 5 -68.06 -20.10 12.43
CA ALA A 5 -67.64 -21.10 11.43
C ALA A 5 -66.19 -21.55 11.65
N LEU A 6 -66.07 -22.86 11.81
CA LEU A 6 -64.88 -23.73 11.88
C LEU A 6 -64.32 -23.95 10.46
N MET A 7 -63.00 -23.98 10.22
CA MET A 7 -62.39 -24.88 9.21
C MET A 7 -60.84 -24.83 9.17
N SER A 8 -60.26 -26.00 9.47
CA SER A 8 -59.18 -26.73 8.78
C SER A 8 -57.72 -26.22 8.64
N PHE A 9 -56.84 -27.16 9.02
CA PHE A 9 -55.45 -27.43 8.65
C PHE A 9 -55.02 -27.04 7.22
N ALA A 10 -53.82 -26.45 7.11
CA ALA A 10 -52.80 -26.80 6.11
C ALA A 10 -51.43 -26.21 6.51
N ALA A 11 -50.47 -27.08 6.80
CA ALA A 11 -49.05 -26.72 6.84
C ALA A 11 -48.54 -26.64 5.40
N ILE A 12 -47.90 -25.53 5.02
CA ILE A 12 -47.13 -25.41 3.79
C ILE A 12 -45.77 -24.78 4.17
N LEU A 13 -44.74 -25.63 4.16
CA LEU A 13 -43.34 -25.26 4.03
C LEU A 13 -43.11 -24.79 2.61
N MET A 14 -42.49 -23.61 2.43
CA MET A 14 -41.80 -23.25 1.21
C MET A 14 -40.45 -22.62 1.55
N MET A 15 -39.39 -23.33 1.16
CA MET A 15 -38.04 -22.79 0.99
C MET A 15 -38.10 -21.50 0.18
N SER A 16 -37.55 -20.41 0.72
CA SER A 16 -37.24 -19.20 -0.03
C SER A 16 -35.72 -19.13 -0.19
N CYS A 17 -35.27 -19.32 -1.43
CA CYS A 17 -33.93 -18.99 -1.91
C CYS A 17 -34.02 -17.76 -2.81
N GLY A 18 -32.99 -16.91 -2.75
CA GLY A 18 -32.68 -15.84 -3.70
C GLY A 18 -33.03 -14.45 -3.16
N ASP A 19 -32.18 -13.43 -3.23
CA ASP A 19 -30.89 -13.26 -3.90
C ASP A 19 -30.24 -12.03 -3.24
N SER A 20 -29.14 -12.21 -2.50
CA SER A 20 -28.43 -11.10 -1.86
C SER A 20 -27.26 -10.69 -2.72
N LYS A 21 -27.48 -9.70 -3.59
CA LYS A 21 -26.40 -8.94 -4.22
C LYS A 21 -25.64 -8.16 -3.15
N LYS A 22 -24.55 -8.75 -2.67
CA LYS A 22 -23.40 -8.01 -2.17
C LYS A 22 -22.67 -7.49 -3.41
N ASP A 23 -22.61 -6.17 -3.55
CA ASP A 23 -21.68 -5.54 -4.48
C ASP A 23 -20.25 -5.83 -4.00
N GLU A 24 -19.68 -6.87 -4.60
CA GLU A 24 -18.30 -7.26 -4.50
C GLU A 24 -17.48 -6.27 -5.34
N SER A 25 -16.84 -5.32 -4.65
CA SER A 25 -15.86 -4.44 -5.29
C SER A 25 -14.69 -5.31 -5.73
N THR A 26 -14.63 -5.57 -7.04
CA THR A 26 -13.56 -6.32 -7.69
C THR A 26 -12.26 -5.52 -7.63
N GLN A 27 -11.52 -5.65 -6.53
CA GLN A 27 -10.09 -5.35 -6.52
C GLN A 27 -9.39 -6.55 -7.18
N PRO A 28 -8.47 -6.35 -8.13
CA PRO A 28 -7.71 -7.47 -8.68
C PRO A 28 -6.96 -8.17 -7.54
N GLU A 29 -7.22 -9.46 -7.35
CA GLU A 29 -6.38 -10.33 -6.52
C GLU A 29 -5.01 -10.40 -7.20
N ILE A 30 -4.09 -9.55 -6.73
CA ILE A 30 -2.67 -9.72 -7.03
C ILE A 30 -2.23 -10.97 -6.27
N ASP A 31 -1.84 -12.02 -7.00
CA ASP A 31 -1.32 -13.26 -6.42
C ASP A 31 0.00 -12.98 -5.67
N TYR A 32 -0.09 -12.95 -4.34
CA TYR A 32 1.02 -12.70 -3.42
C TYR A 32 1.92 -13.93 -3.20
N SER A 33 1.68 -15.06 -3.88
CA SER A 33 2.42 -16.32 -3.70
C SER A 33 3.87 -16.30 -4.19
N THR A 34 4.32 -15.22 -4.84
CA THR A 34 5.73 -15.05 -5.21
C THR A 34 6.57 -14.32 -4.15
N ALA A 35 6.02 -14.00 -2.97
CA ALA A 35 6.82 -13.52 -1.85
C ALA A 35 7.72 -14.66 -1.32
N PRO A 36 9.06 -14.50 -1.27
CA PRO A 36 9.92 -15.53 -0.69
C PRO A 36 9.56 -15.77 0.78
N SER A 37 9.26 -17.02 1.11
CA SER A 37 9.05 -17.51 2.47
C SER A 37 10.29 -17.21 3.33
N GLU A 38 10.05 -16.60 4.49
CA GLU A 38 11.03 -16.45 5.58
C GLU A 38 11.34 -17.82 6.18
N ASP A 39 12.27 -18.54 5.56
CA ASP A 39 13.07 -19.59 6.20
C ASP A 39 14.33 -19.81 5.36
N ALA A 40 15.29 -18.89 5.47
CA ALA A 40 16.68 -19.09 5.10
C ALA A 40 17.57 -18.02 5.74
N GLU A 41 18.04 -18.28 6.95
CA GLU A 41 19.25 -17.62 7.46
C GLU A 41 20.46 -17.93 6.56
N THR A 42 21.29 -16.90 6.39
CA THR A 42 22.65 -16.93 5.82
C THR A 42 22.77 -17.18 4.31
N SER A 43 22.81 -16.08 3.55
CA SER A 43 23.70 -15.98 2.39
C SER A 43 24.00 -14.52 2.06
N THR A 44 25.28 -14.22 1.94
CA THR A 44 25.82 -13.07 1.20
C THR A 44 25.39 -13.17 -0.26
N ALA A 45 24.15 -12.76 -0.55
CA ALA A 45 23.62 -12.70 -1.90
C ALA A 45 23.66 -11.23 -2.34
N THR A 46 24.35 -10.96 -3.46
CA THR A 46 24.15 -9.73 -4.22
C THR A 46 22.65 -9.53 -4.41
N PRO A 47 22.06 -8.37 -4.02
CA PRO A 47 20.64 -8.16 -4.19
C PRO A 47 20.29 -8.34 -5.67
N ALA A 48 19.33 -9.22 -5.95
CA ALA A 48 18.88 -9.45 -7.32
C ALA A 48 18.41 -8.12 -7.90
N THR A 49 19.10 -7.63 -8.92
CA THR A 49 18.72 -6.43 -9.68
C THR A 49 17.57 -6.79 -10.60
N ASN A 50 16.35 -6.66 -10.10
CA ASN A 50 15.15 -6.67 -10.91
C ASN A 50 14.28 -5.46 -10.57
N ASN A 51 13.45 -5.08 -11.53
CA ASN A 51 12.62 -3.88 -11.43
C ASN A 51 11.27 -4.17 -10.74
N HIS A 52 11.26 -5.09 -9.78
CA HIS A 52 10.07 -5.46 -9.03
C HIS A 52 10.33 -5.30 -7.53
N ILE A 53 9.78 -4.23 -6.95
CA ILE A 53 9.91 -3.91 -5.53
C ILE A 53 8.62 -4.30 -4.81
N VAL A 54 8.78 -5.11 -3.77
CA VAL A 54 7.73 -5.33 -2.76
C VAL A 54 8.24 -4.75 -1.45
N LEU A 55 7.52 -3.76 -0.94
CA LEU A 55 7.83 -3.01 0.28
C LEU A 55 6.68 -3.22 1.28
N LYS A 56 7.00 -3.71 2.48
CA LYS A 56 6.02 -3.88 3.55
C LYS A 56 6.16 -2.77 4.58
N ALA A 57 5.03 -2.19 4.99
CA ALA A 57 4.91 -1.27 6.10
C ALA A 57 4.18 -1.94 7.27
N SER A 58 4.49 -1.56 8.51
CA SER A 58 3.91 -2.16 9.72
C SER A 58 3.58 -1.11 10.79
N ASP A 59 2.69 -1.48 11.72
CA ASP A 59 2.19 -0.61 12.81
C ASP A 59 3.27 -0.12 13.79
N ASP A 60 4.51 -0.63 13.70
CA ASP A 60 5.67 -0.14 14.44
C ASP A 60 6.44 0.97 13.71
N MET A 61 5.82 1.57 12.69
CA MET A 61 6.36 2.67 11.88
C MET A 61 7.67 2.28 11.18
N ARG A 62 7.70 1.12 10.54
CA ARG A 62 8.86 0.64 9.78
C ARG A 62 8.47 0.20 8.38
N TYR A 63 9.45 0.34 7.49
CA TYR A 63 9.52 -0.49 6.30
C TYR A 63 10.37 -1.73 6.59
N ASP A 64 10.05 -2.85 5.97
CA ASP A 64 10.86 -4.07 6.03
C ASP A 64 12.23 -3.92 5.33
N LYS A 65 12.31 -3.00 4.36
CA LYS A 65 13.53 -2.70 3.59
C LYS A 65 13.71 -1.21 3.40
N THR A 66 14.97 -0.77 3.47
CA THR A 66 15.37 0.64 3.29
C THR A 66 16.30 0.85 2.11
N GLU A 67 16.71 -0.21 1.41
CA GLU A 67 17.53 -0.11 0.20
C GLU A 67 17.03 -1.05 -0.89
N PHE A 68 16.98 -0.53 -2.13
CA PHE A 68 16.70 -1.30 -3.32
C PHE A 68 17.71 -0.97 -4.41
N THR A 69 18.04 -1.95 -5.26
CA THR A 69 18.80 -1.71 -6.49
C THR A 69 17.97 -2.15 -7.68
N VAL A 70 17.74 -1.24 -8.62
CA VAL A 70 16.94 -1.45 -9.84
C VAL A 70 17.77 -1.12 -11.07
N LYS A 71 17.31 -1.56 -12.24
CA LYS A 71 17.88 -1.21 -13.53
C LYS A 71 17.34 0.13 -14.00
N ALA A 72 18.24 1.04 -14.33
CA ALA A 72 17.93 2.34 -14.92
C ALA A 72 17.38 2.17 -16.35
N GLY A 73 16.51 3.08 -16.78
CA GLY A 73 15.89 3.09 -18.11
C GLY A 73 14.79 2.04 -18.33
N GLU A 74 14.60 1.11 -17.39
CA GLU A 74 13.55 0.09 -17.41
C GLU A 74 12.40 0.47 -16.45
N GLU A 75 11.16 0.04 -16.76
CA GLU A 75 10.00 0.27 -15.88
C GLU A 75 10.18 -0.51 -14.57
N VAL A 76 10.12 0.19 -13.45
CA VAL A 76 10.04 -0.34 -12.09
C VAL A 76 8.59 -0.46 -11.68
N THR A 77 8.20 -1.64 -11.20
CA THR A 77 6.94 -1.88 -10.50
C THR A 77 7.21 -1.91 -9.00
N LEU A 78 6.51 -1.08 -8.24
CA LEU A 78 6.55 -1.08 -6.79
C LEU A 78 5.17 -1.41 -6.22
N ILE A 79 5.13 -2.35 -5.29
CA ILE A 79 3.95 -2.70 -4.49
C ILE A 79 4.26 -2.31 -3.05
N LEU A 80 3.46 -1.41 -2.49
CA LEU A 80 3.43 -1.14 -1.05
C LEU A 80 2.33 -1.99 -0.42
N MET A 81 2.65 -2.71 0.64
CA MET A 81 1.70 -3.48 1.45
C MET A 81 1.73 -2.95 2.88
N ASN A 82 0.60 -2.47 3.40
CA ASN A 82 0.48 -2.19 4.82
C ASN A 82 0.06 -3.47 5.54
N ALA A 83 1.02 -4.15 6.18
CA ALA A 83 0.81 -5.40 6.90
C ALA A 83 0.17 -5.20 8.29
N GLY A 84 0.03 -3.95 8.75
CA GLY A 84 -0.60 -3.58 10.01
C GLY A 84 -2.10 -3.86 10.05
N GLU A 85 -2.70 -3.52 11.20
CA GLU A 85 -4.15 -3.66 11.46
C GLU A 85 -4.82 -2.30 11.72
N MET A 86 -4.03 -1.25 11.98
CA MET A 86 -4.56 0.05 12.36
C MET A 86 -5.16 0.82 11.18
N SER A 87 -6.09 1.73 11.47
CA SER A 87 -6.74 2.52 10.42
C SER A 87 -5.77 3.51 9.75
N LYS A 88 -6.12 3.90 8.52
CA LYS A 88 -5.39 4.90 7.73
C LYS A 88 -5.17 6.22 8.47
N GLU A 89 -6.14 6.65 9.28
CA GLU A 89 -6.08 7.91 10.03
C GLU A 89 -5.13 7.85 11.24
N ALA A 90 -4.93 6.65 11.80
CA ALA A 90 -4.12 6.43 12.99
C ALA A 90 -2.67 6.03 12.66
N MET A 91 -2.49 5.16 11.65
CA MET A 91 -1.21 4.56 11.28
C MET A 91 -1.14 4.34 9.77
N GLY A 92 -1.44 5.42 9.02
CA GLY A 92 -1.39 5.39 7.58
C GLY A 92 0.05 5.29 7.07
N HIS A 93 0.26 4.48 6.03
CA HIS A 93 1.55 4.39 5.35
C HIS A 93 1.39 4.64 3.86
N ASN A 94 2.23 5.51 3.32
CA ASN A 94 2.41 5.72 1.89
C ASN A 94 3.88 5.50 1.54
N PHE A 95 4.19 5.54 0.25
CA PHE A 95 5.55 5.59 -0.27
C PHE A 95 5.63 6.78 -1.23
N ILE A 96 6.58 7.68 -1.00
CA ILE A 96 6.90 8.81 -1.86
C ILE A 96 8.33 8.65 -2.35
N LEU A 97 8.54 8.65 -3.67
CA LEU A 97 9.86 8.66 -4.29
C LEU A 97 10.21 10.08 -4.74
N LEU A 98 11.32 10.61 -4.25
CA LEU A 98 11.76 11.97 -4.52
C LEU A 98 12.80 12.02 -5.64
N LYS A 99 12.89 13.19 -6.28
CA LYS A 99 13.97 13.51 -7.22
C LYS A 99 15.32 13.56 -6.51
N PRO A 100 16.42 13.23 -7.22
CA PRO A 100 17.76 13.35 -6.65
C PRO A 100 18.02 14.78 -6.18
N GLY A 101 18.55 14.92 -4.96
CA GLY A 101 18.89 16.21 -4.36
C GLY A 101 17.74 16.92 -3.63
N SER A 102 16.53 16.37 -3.61
CA SER A 102 15.47 16.84 -2.72
C SER A 102 15.85 16.68 -1.24
N ASP A 103 15.40 17.63 -0.41
CA ASP A 103 15.54 17.52 1.05
C ASP A 103 14.37 16.70 1.60
N ALA A 104 14.58 15.40 1.77
CA ALA A 104 13.55 14.48 2.26
C ALA A 104 13.01 14.86 3.65
N SER A 105 13.84 15.46 4.52
CA SER A 105 13.39 15.87 5.84
C SER A 105 12.52 17.12 5.77
N ALA A 106 12.90 18.10 4.94
CA ALA A 106 12.08 19.28 4.69
C ALA A 106 10.76 18.91 4.01
N PHE A 107 10.80 17.97 3.06
CA PHE A 107 9.60 17.41 2.42
C PHE A 107 8.66 16.80 3.46
N ALA A 108 9.17 15.93 4.35
CA ALA A 108 8.36 15.29 5.39
C ALA A 108 7.73 16.31 6.36
N ASN A 109 8.47 17.36 6.73
CA ASN A 109 7.98 18.43 7.60
C ASN A 109 6.82 19.20 6.95
N THR A 110 6.93 19.54 5.66
CA THR A 110 5.85 20.18 4.90
C THR A 110 4.65 19.24 4.75
N ALA A 111 4.91 17.98 4.41
CA ALA A 111 3.89 16.95 4.23
C ALA A 111 3.02 16.71 5.47
N ALA A 112 3.56 16.90 6.68
CA ALA A 112 2.82 16.72 7.92
C ALA A 112 1.55 17.59 8.02
N SER A 113 1.50 18.71 7.30
CA SER A 113 0.32 19.60 7.26
C SER A 113 -0.64 19.29 6.11
N ALA A 114 -0.26 18.44 5.15
CA ALA A 114 -1.00 18.16 3.93
C ALA A 114 -2.06 17.05 4.09
N LYS A 115 -2.78 17.02 5.23
CA LYS A 115 -3.75 15.96 5.55
C LYS A 115 -4.84 15.78 4.47
N ALA A 116 -5.30 16.87 3.86
CA ALA A 116 -6.36 16.85 2.85
C ALA A 116 -5.94 16.14 1.55
N THR A 117 -4.64 15.95 1.33
CA THR A 117 -4.06 15.32 0.15
C THR A 117 -3.25 14.08 0.55
N ASP A 118 -3.70 13.35 1.57
CA ASP A 118 -3.05 12.12 2.04
C ASP A 118 -1.57 12.32 2.41
N TYR A 119 -1.26 13.51 2.95
CA TYR A 119 0.08 13.96 3.30
C TYR A 119 1.03 14.05 2.10
N ILE A 120 0.50 14.39 0.93
CA ILE A 120 1.27 14.70 -0.27
C ILE A 120 1.17 16.22 -0.50
N PRO A 121 2.23 17.00 -0.19
CA PRO A 121 2.21 18.46 -0.29
C PRO A 121 2.11 18.89 -1.76
N THR A 122 1.09 19.66 -2.10
CA THR A 122 0.81 20.07 -3.49
C THR A 122 1.87 21.06 -4.00
N GLU A 123 2.44 21.85 -3.11
CA GLU A 123 3.50 22.81 -3.39
C GLU A 123 4.85 22.15 -3.71
N LEU A 124 5.08 20.90 -3.29
CA LEU A 124 6.31 20.15 -3.56
C LEU A 124 6.12 19.05 -4.62
N GLN A 125 5.04 19.09 -5.40
CA GLN A 125 4.77 18.08 -6.44
C GLN A 125 5.89 17.98 -7.48
N SER A 126 6.61 19.08 -7.73
CA SER A 126 7.76 19.09 -8.63
C SER A 126 8.95 18.28 -8.11
N GLU A 127 8.98 17.90 -6.83
CA GLU A 127 10.02 17.08 -6.21
C GLU A 127 9.70 15.58 -6.26
N ILE A 128 8.46 15.20 -6.55
CA ILE A 128 8.00 13.80 -6.51
C ILE A 128 8.17 13.17 -7.90
N ILE A 129 8.72 11.95 -7.93
CA ILE A 129 8.77 11.11 -9.14
C ILE A 129 7.52 10.25 -9.22
N ALA A 130 7.20 9.56 -8.13
CA ALA A 130 6.05 8.67 -8.02
C ALA A 130 5.65 8.53 -6.56
N HIS A 131 4.39 8.21 -6.30
CA HIS A 131 3.92 7.92 -4.96
C HIS A 131 2.73 6.96 -4.97
N THR A 132 2.55 6.21 -3.90
CA THR A 132 1.34 5.43 -3.65
C THR A 132 0.25 6.30 -3.04
N LYS A 133 -0.95 5.76 -2.89
CA LYS A 133 -1.95 6.27 -1.95
C LYS A 133 -1.46 6.10 -0.51
N LEU A 134 -2.11 6.79 0.43
CA LEU A 134 -2.00 6.51 1.85
C LEU A 134 -2.89 5.32 2.22
N LEU A 135 -2.28 4.28 2.77
CA LEU A 135 -2.87 2.97 3.05
C LEU A 135 -3.12 2.79 4.55
N GLY A 136 -4.31 2.32 4.91
CA GLY A 136 -4.58 1.71 6.21
C GLY A 136 -4.13 0.25 6.27
N GLY A 137 -4.28 -0.38 7.44
CA GLY A 137 -3.94 -1.78 7.65
C GLY A 137 -4.62 -2.71 6.64
N LYS A 138 -3.87 -3.72 6.18
CA LYS A 138 -4.26 -4.72 5.16
C LYS A 138 -4.49 -4.19 3.76
N GLU A 139 -4.32 -2.90 3.53
CA GLU A 139 -4.38 -2.33 2.19
C GLU A 139 -3.04 -2.46 1.46
N ASN A 140 -3.11 -2.40 0.13
CA ASN A 140 -1.96 -2.41 -0.76
C ASN A 140 -2.20 -1.44 -1.93
N ASP A 141 -1.12 -0.97 -2.54
CA ASP A 141 -1.17 -0.17 -3.76
C ASP A 141 0.05 -0.46 -4.63
N GLN A 142 -0.15 -0.38 -5.95
CA GLN A 142 0.86 -0.68 -6.95
C GLN A 142 1.07 0.53 -7.86
N ILE A 143 2.33 0.93 -7.99
CA ILE A 143 2.74 2.03 -8.87
C ILE A 143 3.85 1.57 -9.81
N LYS A 144 3.98 2.29 -10.92
CA LYS A 144 5.00 2.06 -11.94
C LYS A 144 5.73 3.36 -12.24
N PHE A 145 7.04 3.30 -12.39
CA PHE A 145 7.88 4.45 -12.71
C PHE A 145 9.18 4.01 -13.39
N THR A 146 9.84 4.92 -14.07
CA THR A 146 11.18 4.68 -14.66
C THR A 146 12.17 5.63 -14.02
N LEU A 147 13.38 5.13 -13.76
CA LEU A 147 14.48 5.93 -13.20
C LEU A 147 15.65 5.98 -14.16
N GLU A 148 16.30 7.14 -14.22
CA GLU A 148 17.65 7.26 -14.77
C GLU A 148 18.66 6.70 -13.76
N GLU A 149 19.93 6.57 -14.18
CA GLU A 149 20.98 6.22 -13.23
C GLU A 149 21.09 7.25 -12.11
N GLY A 150 21.13 6.76 -10.87
CA GLY A 150 21.16 7.66 -9.72
C GLY A 150 20.79 6.99 -8.41
N THR A 151 20.79 7.80 -7.36
CA THR A 151 20.29 7.42 -6.04
C THR A 151 19.14 8.33 -5.68
N TYR A 152 18.03 7.73 -5.27
CA TYR A 152 16.76 8.39 -5.03
C TYR A 152 16.31 8.11 -3.61
N ASP A 153 15.93 9.15 -2.88
CA ASP A 153 15.35 9.01 -1.55
C ASP A 153 13.87 8.65 -1.66
N PHE A 154 13.42 7.74 -0.81
CA PHE A 154 12.00 7.49 -0.60
C PHE A 154 11.64 7.57 0.88
N LEU A 155 10.37 7.86 1.14
CA LEU A 155 9.86 7.96 2.50
C LEU A 155 8.37 7.69 2.62
N CYS A 156 7.93 7.44 3.87
CA CYS A 156 6.55 7.67 4.28
C CYS A 156 6.40 9.11 4.76
N SER A 157 5.42 9.83 4.21
CA SER A 157 5.16 11.24 4.53
C SER A 157 4.06 11.44 5.58
N PHE A 158 3.46 10.35 6.10
CA PHE A 158 2.53 10.45 7.22
C PHE A 158 3.24 11.09 8.43
N PRO A 159 2.58 11.99 9.19
CA PRO A 159 3.24 12.82 10.20
C PRO A 159 4.09 12.01 11.19
N GLY A 160 5.38 12.33 11.26
CA GLY A 160 6.33 11.69 12.18
C GLY A 160 6.94 10.36 11.71
N HIS A 161 6.44 9.75 10.63
CA HIS A 161 6.90 8.44 10.17
C HIS A 161 8.27 8.47 9.48
N PHE A 162 8.63 9.61 8.87
CA PHE A 162 9.90 9.78 8.17
C PHE A 162 11.13 9.40 9.00
N ALA A 163 11.11 9.56 10.33
CA ALA A 163 12.25 9.25 11.19
C ALA A 163 12.77 7.80 11.03
N THR A 164 11.89 6.86 10.72
CA THR A 164 12.21 5.42 10.56
C THR A 164 11.75 4.83 9.24
N MET A 165 10.81 5.48 8.55
CA MET A 165 10.24 5.03 7.28
C MET A 165 10.83 5.83 6.12
N ASN A 166 12.12 5.66 5.88
CA ASN A 166 12.83 6.23 4.75
C ASN A 166 13.90 5.26 4.22
N GLY A 167 14.35 5.48 3.00
CA GLY A 167 15.35 4.63 2.37
C GLY A 167 15.83 5.17 1.03
N LYS A 168 16.60 4.35 0.31
CA LYS A 168 17.20 4.70 -0.98
C LYS A 168 16.93 3.66 -2.06
N ILE A 169 16.60 4.12 -3.26
CA ILE A 169 16.65 3.30 -4.49
C ILE A 169 17.89 3.69 -5.27
N LYS A 170 18.74 2.72 -5.59
CA LYS A 170 19.90 2.87 -6.47
C LYS A 170 19.53 2.33 -7.85
N ALA A 171 19.42 3.21 -8.84
CA ALA A 171 19.21 2.83 -10.23
C ALA A 171 20.56 2.72 -10.94
N VAL A 172 20.86 1.54 -11.47
CA VAL A 172 22.15 1.19 -12.08
C VAL A 172 21.95 0.60 -13.48
N LYS A 173 23.00 0.58 -14.32
CA LYS A 173 22.97 -0.10 -15.61
C LYS A 173 22.86 -1.62 -15.48
#